data_AF-A0A4S2QXD9-F1
#
_entry.id   AF-A0A4S2QXD9-F1
#
_cell.length_a   1.000
_cell.length_b   1.000
_cell.length_c   1.000
_cell.angle_alpha   90.00
_cell.angle_beta   90.00
_cell.angle_gamma   90.00
#
_symmetry.space_group_name_H-M   'P 1'
#
loop_
_entity.id
_entity.type
_entity.pdbx_description
1 polymer ?
#
loop_
_entity_poly.entity_id
_entity_poly.type
_entity_poly.pdbx_seq_one_letter_code
_entity_poly.pdbx_strand_id
1 'polypeptide(L)'
;MPPSAEPTHPREPSGPPGTVIPISRRRGHRSLTPSPGRRSAGQPPAPSPEQLLAETIEALFLQHGHTLSDDDTADIYRTTLDALQLLLDGSQATGKLGGEEHQYLTGMVAGMRGAPDDL
;
A
#
# COMPACT_ATOMS: atom_id res chain seq x y z
N MET A 1 30.15 -55.34 6.90
CA MET A 1 30.66 -54.75 8.17
C MET A 1 32.17 -54.97 8.19
N PRO A 2 33.01 -53.94 8.42
CA PRO A 2 33.11 -53.12 9.65
C PRO A 2 33.33 -51.60 9.34
N PRO A 3 33.90 -50.74 10.23
CA PRO A 3 33.28 -50.10 11.41
C PRO A 3 33.24 -48.55 11.35
N SER A 4 32.54 -47.95 12.33
CA SER A 4 32.46 -46.52 12.65
C SER A 4 33.78 -45.75 12.63
N ALA A 5 33.71 -44.50 12.16
CA ALA A 5 34.50 -43.39 12.67
C ALA A 5 33.75 -42.07 12.42
N GLU A 6 33.13 -41.52 13.46
CA GLU A 6 32.89 -40.07 13.56
C GLU A 6 34.22 -39.38 13.82
N PRO A 7 34.56 -38.31 13.08
CA PRO A 7 35.55 -37.33 13.51
C PRO A 7 34.86 -36.00 13.84
N THR A 8 34.67 -35.81 15.14
CA THR A 8 35.09 -34.64 15.94
C THR A 8 34.99 -33.24 15.31
N HIS A 9 34.12 -32.44 15.94
CA HIS A 9 33.96 -30.97 15.89
C HIS A 9 35.15 -30.11 15.41
N PRO A 10 34.86 -29.11 14.56
CA PRO A 10 35.55 -27.83 14.56
C PRO A 10 34.89 -26.83 15.51
N ARG A 11 35.79 -26.09 16.15
CA ARG A 11 35.70 -25.17 17.27
C ARG A 11 35.12 -23.79 16.88
N GLU A 12 34.26 -23.27 17.75
CA GLU A 12 33.91 -21.86 18.07
C GLU A 12 33.98 -20.77 16.99
N PRO A 13 32.86 -20.08 16.68
CA PRO A 13 32.89 -18.66 16.40
C PRO A 13 32.91 -17.85 17.71
N SER A 14 34.00 -17.11 17.88
CA SER A 14 34.23 -16.07 18.88
C SER A 14 33.06 -15.07 18.93
N GLY A 15 32.26 -15.14 20.00
CA GLY A 15 31.28 -14.12 20.35
C GLY A 15 31.95 -12.95 21.10
N PRO A 16 31.52 -11.70 20.91
CA PRO A 16 32.10 -10.56 21.61
C PRO A 16 31.86 -10.67 23.13
N PRO A 17 32.85 -10.28 23.97
CA PRO A 17 32.76 -10.40 25.40
C PRO A 17 31.62 -9.54 25.97
N GLY A 18 30.87 -10.14 26.90
CA GLY A 18 29.70 -9.55 27.53
C GLY A 18 29.95 -8.18 28.13
N THR A 19 29.09 -7.24 27.74
CA THR A 19 29.00 -5.91 28.34
C THR A 19 28.53 -6.04 29.79
N VAL A 20 29.45 -5.80 30.72
CA VAL A 20 29.17 -5.71 32.16
C VAL A 20 28.35 -4.43 32.40
N ILE A 21 27.11 -4.58 32.89
CA ILE A 21 26.30 -3.46 33.35
C ILE A 21 26.78 -3.09 34.77
N PRO A 22 27.34 -1.88 35.01
CA PRO A 22 27.66 -1.47 36.37
C PRO A 22 26.38 -1.16 37.15
N ILE A 23 26.00 -2.04 38.08
CA ILE A 23 24.96 -1.75 39.08
C ILE A 23 25.55 -0.82 40.14
N SER A 24 25.67 0.46 39.81
CA SER A 24 25.93 1.50 40.80
C SER A 24 24.60 1.88 41.48
N ARG A 25 24.37 1.35 42.67
CA ARG A 25 23.36 1.91 43.60
C ARG A 25 23.81 3.29 44.04
N ARG A 26 23.11 4.34 43.62
CA ARG A 26 22.99 5.59 44.37
C ARG A 26 21.57 6.14 44.26
N ARG A 27 20.89 6.21 45.41
CA ARG A 27 19.73 7.08 45.63
C ARG A 27 20.18 8.52 45.48
N GLY A 28 19.41 9.34 44.78
CA GLY A 28 19.58 10.79 44.81
C GLY A 28 18.94 11.50 43.63
N HIS A 29 17.79 12.13 43.93
CA HIS A 29 17.24 13.32 43.27
C HIS A 29 16.69 13.22 41.84
N ARG A 30 15.34 13.15 41.85
CA ARG A 30 14.40 13.60 40.83
C ARG A 30 14.80 14.96 40.25
N SER A 31 15.31 14.96 39.03
CA SER A 31 15.20 16.08 38.09
C SER A 31 14.48 15.58 36.85
N LEU A 32 13.22 15.99 36.73
CA LEU A 32 12.41 15.83 35.53
C LEU A 32 12.99 16.76 34.45
N THR A 33 13.91 16.25 33.65
CA THR A 33 14.20 16.85 32.34
C THR A 33 13.12 16.40 31.36
N PRO A 34 12.35 17.31 30.74
CA PRO A 34 11.39 16.93 29.72
C PRO A 34 12.16 16.39 28.51
N SER A 35 11.97 15.11 28.22
CA SER A 35 12.54 14.46 27.03
C SER A 35 11.88 15.08 25.79
N PRO A 36 12.63 15.77 24.91
CA PRO A 36 12.06 16.27 23.66
C PRO A 36 12.05 15.12 22.64
N GLY A 37 10.89 14.88 22.05
CA GLY A 37 10.84 14.13 20.79
C GLY A 37 10.41 12.67 20.90
N ARG A 38 9.31 12.40 21.60
CA ARG A 38 8.39 11.39 21.05
C ARG A 38 7.64 12.10 19.93
N ARG A 39 8.22 12.10 18.73
CA ARG A 39 7.50 12.47 17.51
C ARG A 39 6.29 11.56 17.48
N SER A 40 5.11 12.11 17.78
CA SER A 40 3.85 11.46 17.45
C SER A 40 4.00 11.05 16.00
N ALA A 41 4.03 9.74 15.74
CA ALA A 41 3.88 9.24 14.38
C ALA A 41 2.58 9.88 13.90
N GLY A 42 2.72 10.84 12.97
CA GLY A 42 1.59 11.56 12.43
C GLY A 42 0.60 10.52 11.94
N GLN A 43 -0.65 10.66 12.36
CA GLN A 43 -1.73 9.85 11.84
C GLN A 43 -1.64 9.86 10.32
N PRO A 44 -1.65 8.69 9.64
CA PRO A 44 -1.59 8.66 8.19
C PRO A 44 -2.69 9.57 7.63
N PRO A 45 -2.39 10.32 6.55
CA PRO A 45 -3.39 11.17 5.93
C PRO A 45 -4.63 10.34 5.60
N ALA A 46 -5.80 10.93 5.77
CA ALA A 46 -7.04 10.28 5.36
C ALA A 46 -6.95 9.94 3.85
N PRO A 47 -7.48 8.79 3.42
CA PRO A 47 -7.44 8.41 2.02
C PRO A 47 -8.16 9.47 1.18
N SER A 48 -7.61 9.75 0.00
CA SER A 48 -8.26 10.67 -0.93
C SER A 48 -9.58 10.06 -1.45
N PRO A 49 -10.51 10.88 -1.94
CA PRO A 49 -11.72 10.37 -2.61
C PRO A 49 -11.40 9.38 -3.73
N GLU A 50 -10.30 9.59 -4.45
CA GLU A 50 -9.81 8.71 -5.53
C GLU A 50 -9.35 7.36 -4.98
N GLN A 51 -8.61 7.34 -3.86
CA GLN A 51 -8.21 6.10 -3.18
C GLN A 51 -9.41 5.30 -2.67
N LEU A 52 -10.42 5.97 -2.08
CA LEU A 52 -11.65 5.30 -1.65
C LEU A 52 -12.43 4.68 -2.81
N LEU A 53 -12.42 5.34 -3.97
CA LEU A 53 -13.01 4.80 -5.19
C LEU A 53 -12.21 3.61 -5.70
N ALA A 54 -10.88 3.71 -5.75
CA ALA A 54 -9.99 2.62 -6.14
C ALA A 54 -10.19 1.38 -5.28
N GLU A 55 -10.24 1.55 -3.95
CA GLU A 55 -10.53 0.47 -2.99
C GLU A 55 -11.91 -0.17 -3.24
N THR A 56 -12.92 0.65 -3.55
CA THR A 56 -14.28 0.15 -3.84
C THR A 56 -14.33 -0.66 -5.13
N ILE A 57 -13.62 -0.21 -6.16
CA ILE A 57 -13.55 -0.91 -7.45
C ILE A 57 -12.73 -2.20 -7.29
N GLU A 58 -11.61 -2.16 -6.58
CA GLU A 58 -10.82 -3.37 -6.29
C GLU A 58 -11.66 -4.41 -5.52
N ALA A 59 -12.44 -3.98 -4.52
CA ALA A 59 -13.34 -4.86 -3.81
C ALA A 59 -14.38 -5.53 -4.74
N LEU A 60 -14.84 -4.83 -5.78
CA LEU A 60 -15.71 -5.42 -6.81
C LEU A 60 -14.97 -6.48 -7.64
N PHE A 61 -13.74 -6.20 -8.09
CA PHE A 61 -12.95 -7.18 -8.86
C PHE A 61 -12.66 -8.43 -8.02
N LEU A 62 -12.28 -8.26 -6.75
CA LEU A 62 -12.00 -9.35 -5.82
C LEU A 62 -13.23 -10.25 -5.59
N GLN A 63 -14.44 -9.68 -5.54
CA GLN A 63 -15.68 -10.47 -5.45
C GLN A 63 -15.89 -11.39 -6.65
N HIS A 64 -15.36 -11.03 -7.81
CA HIS A 64 -15.41 -11.82 -9.04
C HIS A 64 -14.17 -12.70 -9.26
N GLY A 65 -13.23 -12.75 -8.29
CA GLY A 65 -12.02 -13.55 -8.38
C GLY A 65 -10.93 -12.93 -9.26
N HIS A 66 -11.00 -11.62 -9.51
CA HIS A 66 -10.01 -10.84 -10.24
C HIS A 66 -9.37 -9.79 -9.31
N THR A 67 -8.29 -9.16 -9.72
CA THR A 67 -7.64 -8.04 -9.00
C THR A 67 -7.13 -7.04 -10.02
N LEU A 68 -7.28 -5.75 -9.73
CA LEU A 68 -6.73 -4.69 -10.58
C LEU A 68 -5.20 -4.55 -10.44
N SER A 69 -4.58 -5.21 -9.46
CA SER A 69 -3.12 -5.30 -9.38
C SER A 69 -2.51 -6.28 -10.39
N ASP A 70 -3.33 -7.09 -11.06
CA ASP A 70 -2.89 -7.94 -12.17
C ASP A 70 -2.86 -7.12 -13.46
N ASP A 71 -1.71 -7.10 -14.15
CA ASP A 71 -1.48 -6.26 -15.32
C ASP A 71 -2.52 -6.51 -16.44
N ASP A 72 -2.84 -7.78 -16.72
CA ASP A 72 -3.81 -8.16 -17.75
C ASP A 72 -5.21 -7.64 -17.40
N THR A 73 -5.61 -7.77 -16.13
CA THR A 73 -6.90 -7.28 -15.63
C THR A 73 -6.97 -5.75 -15.64
N ALA A 74 -5.89 -5.06 -15.24
CA ALA A 74 -5.78 -3.61 -15.27
C ALA A 74 -5.90 -3.05 -16.70
N ASP A 75 -5.27 -3.70 -17.67
CA ASP A 75 -5.33 -3.29 -19.08
C ASP A 75 -6.72 -3.48 -19.69
N ILE A 76 -7.40 -4.59 -19.37
CA ILE A 76 -8.80 -4.81 -19.78
C ILE A 76 -9.70 -3.74 -19.15
N TYR A 77 -9.50 -3.42 -17.87
CA TYR A 77 -10.25 -2.38 -17.17
C TYR A 77 -10.07 -1.01 -17.84
N ARG A 78 -8.83 -0.59 -18.10
CA ARG A 78 -8.52 0.67 -18.80
C ARG A 78 -9.14 0.72 -20.20
N THR A 79 -9.06 -0.38 -20.95
CA THR A 79 -9.69 -0.49 -22.28
C THR A 79 -11.21 -0.33 -22.21
N THR A 80 -11.83 -0.87 -21.17
CA THR A 80 -13.28 -0.74 -20.94
C THR A 80 -13.66 0.72 -20.66
N LEU A 81 -12.85 1.44 -19.90
CA LEU A 81 -13.05 2.88 -19.66
C LEU A 81 -12.88 3.71 -20.94
N ASP A 82 -11.95 3.34 -21.83
CA ASP A 82 -11.79 3.98 -23.14
C ASP A 82 -13.05 3.81 -24.01
N ALA A 83 -13.65 2.61 -24.01
CA ALA A 83 -14.90 2.36 -24.70
C ALA A 83 -16.07 3.18 -24.11
N LEU A 84 -16.11 3.34 -22.77
CA LEU A 84 -17.12 4.15 -22.10
C LEU A 84 -16.96 5.64 -22.45
N GLN A 85 -15.73 6.17 -22.47
CA GLN A 85 -15.46 7.55 -22.87
C GLN A 85 -15.94 7.80 -24.31
N LEU A 86 -15.63 6.89 -25.24
CA LEU A 86 -16.08 6.99 -26.62
C LEU A 86 -17.62 7.03 -26.73
N LEU A 87 -18.32 6.26 -25.89
CA LEU A 87 -19.78 6.26 -25.86
C LEU A 87 -20.35 7.58 -25.33
N LEU A 88 -19.73 8.19 -24.32
CA LEU A 88 -20.11 9.51 -23.81
C LEU A 88 -19.92 10.58 -24.88
N ASP A 89 -18.78 10.57 -25.56
CA ASP A 89 -18.45 11.52 -26.63
C ASP A 89 -19.43 11.38 -27.80
N GLY A 90 -19.75 10.14 -28.22
CA GLY A 90 -20.76 9.89 -29.24
C GLY A 90 -22.17 10.32 -28.82
N SER A 91 -22.52 10.17 -27.54
CA SER A 91 -23.81 10.59 -27.00
C SER A 91 -23.96 12.12 -26.99
N GLN A 92 -22.87 12.83 -26.67
CA GLN A 92 -22.84 14.30 -26.72
C GLN A 92 -22.88 14.80 -28.16
N ALA A 93 -22.11 14.19 -29.07
CA ALA A 93 -22.11 14.52 -30.50
C ALA A 93 -23.47 14.30 -31.18
N THR A 94 -24.26 13.34 -30.70
CA THR A 94 -25.62 13.07 -31.20
C THR A 94 -26.72 13.86 -30.48
N GLY A 95 -26.36 14.76 -29.56
CA GLY A 95 -27.28 15.61 -28.82
C GLY A 95 -28.14 14.85 -27.79
N LYS A 96 -27.79 13.60 -27.47
CA LYS A 96 -28.48 12.79 -26.44
C LYS A 96 -27.99 13.11 -25.04
N LEU A 97 -26.81 13.71 -24.92
CA LEU A 97 -26.19 14.11 -23.67
C LEU A 97 -25.88 15.61 -23.70
N GLY A 98 -26.29 16.33 -22.67
CA GLY A 98 -25.96 17.75 -22.49
C GLY A 98 -24.47 17.96 -22.22
N GLY A 99 -23.98 19.19 -22.45
CA GLY A 99 -22.57 19.52 -22.23
C GLY A 99 -22.15 19.41 -20.76
N GLU A 100 -23.00 19.86 -19.83
CA GLU A 100 -22.73 19.79 -18.40
C GLU A 100 -22.70 18.34 -17.90
N GLU A 101 -23.68 17.52 -18.28
CA GLU A 101 -23.67 16.08 -17.98
C GLU A 101 -22.48 15.36 -18.61
N HIS A 102 -22.13 15.66 -19.86
CA HIS A 102 -20.96 15.07 -20.52
C HIS A 102 -19.67 15.38 -19.76
N GLN A 103 -19.49 16.63 -19.34
CA GLN A 103 -18.31 17.06 -18.59
C GLN A 103 -18.24 16.37 -17.21
N TYR A 104 -19.37 16.28 -16.51
CA TYR A 104 -19.45 15.58 -15.23
C TYR A 104 -19.10 14.10 -15.36
N LEU A 105 -19.74 13.38 -16.31
CA LEU A 105 -19.51 11.95 -16.52
C LEU A 105 -18.08 11.65 -16.98
N THR A 106 -17.54 12.47 -17.89
CA THR A 106 -16.13 12.37 -18.32
C THR A 106 -15.18 12.54 -17.13
N GLY A 107 -15.47 13.47 -16.21
CA GLY A 107 -14.71 13.64 -14.98
C GLY A 107 -14.71 12.38 -14.10
N MET A 108 -15.85 11.72 -13.97
CA MET A 108 -15.93 10.45 -13.22
C MET A 108 -15.12 9.33 -13.90
N VAL A 109 -15.23 9.19 -15.24
CA VAL A 109 -14.46 8.18 -15.99
C VAL A 109 -12.96 8.42 -15.88
N ALA A 110 -12.54 9.68 -15.94
CA ALA A 110 -11.14 10.05 -15.73
C ALA A 110 -10.66 9.72 -14.32
N GLY A 111 -11.47 9.99 -13.29
CA GLY A 111 -11.16 9.64 -11.90
C GLY A 111 -11.04 8.13 -11.68
N MET A 112 -11.91 7.34 -12.32
CA MET A 112 -11.85 5.87 -12.27
C MET A 112 -10.58 5.30 -12.93
N ARG A 113 -10.01 5.97 -13.93
CA ARG A 113 -8.85 5.48 -14.67
C ARG A 113 -7.59 5.34 -13.80
N GLY A 114 -7.48 6.13 -12.74
CA GLY A 114 -6.35 6.09 -11.81
C GLY A 114 -6.40 4.91 -10.83
N ALA A 115 -7.54 4.21 -10.71
CA ALA A 115 -7.73 3.20 -9.68
C ALA A 115 -6.63 2.12 -9.63
N PRO A 116 -6.17 1.51 -10.74
CA PRO A 116 -5.09 0.51 -10.68
C PRO A 116 -3.75 1.07 -10.20
N ASP A 117 -3.49 2.37 -10.45
CA ASP A 117 -2.22 3.01 -10.12
C ASP A 117 -2.15 3.45 -8.65
N ASP A 118 -3.29 3.47 -7.95
CA ASP A 118 -3.43 3.88 -6.55
C ASP A 118 -3.47 2.68 -5.55
N LEU A 119 -3.34 1.44 -6.04
CA LEU A 119 -3.41 0.19 -5.25
C LEU A 119 -2.05 -0.30 -4.71
#